data_AF-A0A964N4J3-F1
#
_entry.id   AF-A0A964N4J3-F1
#
_cell.length_a   1.000
_cell.length_b   1.000
_cell.length_c   1.000
_cell.angle_alpha   90.00
_cell.angle_beta   90.00
_cell.angle_gamma   90.00
#
_symmetry.space_group_name_H-M   'P 1'
#
loop_
_entity.id
_entity.type
_entity.pdbx_description
1 polymer ?
#
loop_
_entity_poly.entity_id
_entity_poly.type
_entity_poly.pdbx_seq_one_letter_code
_entity_poly.pdbx_strand_id
1 'polypeptide(L)'
;MRDELPEEDAPGVADNPAYDDLKVFIDSLNEDEQADLVAVTWNGPGAYPTEDWDEAVEIAHEEHPKRVAQYLLSQPLLADELDEGLSELGFSCEDGE
;
A
#
# COMPACT_ATOMS: atom_id res chain seq x y z
N MET A 1 -2.73 -37.70 0.10
CA MET A 1 -2.08 -36.93 1.18
C MET A 1 -1.10 -36.01 0.48
N ARG A 2 -1.50 -34.73 0.33
CA ARG A 2 -0.73 -33.58 -0.19
C ARG A 2 -0.04 -33.82 -1.54
N ASP A 3 -0.78 -33.61 -2.64
CA ASP A 3 -0.17 -33.34 -3.95
C ASP A 3 0.75 -32.13 -3.80
N GLU A 4 1.99 -32.33 -4.24
CA GLU A 4 3.05 -31.33 -4.30
C GLU A 4 2.69 -30.31 -5.38
N LEU A 5 2.49 -29.05 -4.96
CA LEU A 5 2.34 -27.94 -5.90
C LEU A 5 3.68 -27.77 -6.65
N PRO A 6 3.67 -27.63 -7.98
CA PRO A 6 4.89 -27.32 -8.71
C PRO A 6 5.38 -25.90 -8.33
N GLU A 7 6.58 -25.81 -7.76
CA GLU A 7 7.23 -24.56 -7.32
C GLU A 7 7.97 -23.79 -8.44
N GLU A 8 7.58 -23.91 -9.71
CA GLU A 8 8.31 -23.24 -10.80
C GLU A 8 7.33 -22.53 -11.75
N ASP A 9 7.57 -21.25 -12.02
CA ASP A 9 6.84 -20.34 -12.93
C ASP A 9 5.82 -19.34 -12.33
N ALA A 10 5.88 -19.02 -11.03
CA ALA A 10 5.40 -17.70 -10.62
C ALA A 10 6.41 -16.66 -11.13
N PRO A 11 6.05 -15.71 -12.02
CA PRO A 11 6.96 -14.63 -12.37
C PRO A 11 7.40 -13.98 -11.06
N GLY A 12 8.70 -13.94 -10.83
CA GLY A 12 9.23 -13.19 -9.69
C GLY A 12 8.62 -11.79 -9.75
N VAL A 13 8.20 -11.24 -8.61
CA VAL A 13 7.55 -9.91 -8.50
C VAL A 13 8.27 -8.83 -9.34
N ALA A 14 9.56 -9.01 -9.64
CA ALA A 14 10.40 -8.19 -10.50
C ALA A 14 10.04 -8.18 -12.01
N ASP A 15 9.23 -9.10 -12.54
CA ASP A 15 8.81 -9.16 -13.96
C ASP A 15 7.28 -8.98 -14.11
N ASN A 16 6.62 -8.45 -13.08
CA ASN A 16 5.19 -8.17 -13.11
C ASN A 16 4.96 -6.76 -13.68
N PRO A 17 4.37 -6.60 -14.88
CA PRO A 17 4.09 -5.27 -15.44
C PRO A 17 3.18 -4.42 -14.54
N ALA A 18 2.31 -5.04 -13.73
CA ALA A 18 1.49 -4.32 -12.75
C ALA A 18 2.33 -3.69 -11.63
N TYR A 19 3.48 -4.29 -11.27
CA TYR A 19 4.41 -3.70 -10.30
C TYR A 19 5.00 -2.40 -10.84
N ASP A 20 5.49 -2.42 -12.08
CA ASP A 20 6.11 -1.25 -12.71
C ASP A 20 5.07 -0.13 -12.94
N ASP A 21 3.88 -0.48 -13.40
CA ASP A 21 2.79 0.50 -13.60
C ASP A 21 2.38 1.16 -12.27
N LEU A 22 2.18 0.36 -11.21
CA LEU A 22 1.83 0.88 -9.90
C LEU A 22 2.97 1.70 -9.28
N LYS A 23 4.22 1.28 -9.51
CA LYS A 23 5.40 2.06 -9.09
C LYS A 23 5.42 3.44 -9.75
N VAL A 24 5.23 3.49 -11.06
CA VAL A 24 5.21 4.75 -11.82
C VAL A 24 4.05 5.63 -11.36
N PHE A 25 2.89 5.05 -11.08
CA PHE A 25 1.75 5.77 -10.53
C PHE A 25 2.09 6.42 -9.18
N ILE A 26 2.59 5.65 -8.21
CA ILE A 26 2.95 6.17 -6.89
C ILE A 26 4.07 7.23 -6.99
N ASP A 27 5.10 6.99 -7.80
CA ASP A 27 6.19 7.96 -8.01
C ASP A 27 5.71 9.26 -8.68
N SER A 28 4.54 9.26 -9.34
CA SER A 28 3.96 10.44 -9.98
C SER A 28 3.12 11.33 -9.05
N LEU A 29 2.75 10.79 -7.87
CA LEU A 29 2.06 11.53 -6.82
C LEU A 29 2.98 12.60 -6.22
N ASN A 30 2.40 13.69 -5.72
CA ASN A 30 3.15 14.69 -4.98
C ASN A 30 3.52 14.20 -3.56
N GLU A 31 4.38 14.93 -2.86
CA GLU A 31 4.89 14.50 -1.54
C GLU A 31 3.77 14.30 -0.50
N ASP A 32 2.74 15.15 -0.52
CA ASP A 32 1.58 15.05 0.38
C ASP A 32 0.75 13.80 0.05
N GLU A 33 0.45 13.58 -1.23
CA GLU A 33 -0.29 12.39 -1.69
C GLU A 33 0.45 11.08 -1.41
N GLN A 34 1.78 11.08 -1.49
CA GLN A 34 2.59 9.92 -1.14
C GLN A 34 2.58 9.65 0.37
N ALA A 35 2.63 10.71 1.19
CA ALA A 35 2.54 10.58 2.65
C ALA A 35 1.16 10.08 3.08
N ASP A 36 0.09 10.62 2.49
CA ASP A 36 -1.28 10.15 2.69
C ASP A 36 -1.40 8.66 2.37
N LEU A 37 -0.84 8.20 1.24
CA LEU A 37 -0.91 6.79 0.85
C LEU A 37 -0.19 5.86 1.84
N VAL A 38 0.94 6.31 2.41
CA VAL A 38 1.63 5.59 3.48
C VAL A 38 0.78 5.56 4.76
N ALA A 39 0.18 6.69 5.13
CA ALA A 39 -0.70 6.79 6.29
C ALA A 39 -1.92 5.86 6.17
N VAL A 40 -2.55 5.78 4.99
CA VAL A 40 -3.64 4.81 4.71
C VAL A 40 -3.16 3.39 4.94
N THR A 41 -1.98 3.05 4.43
CA THR A 41 -1.42 1.69 4.56
C THR A 41 -1.13 1.32 6.02
N TRP A 42 -0.72 2.28 6.86
CA TRP A 42 -0.53 2.05 8.29
C TRP A 42 -1.84 2.01 9.07
N ASN A 43 -2.87 2.69 8.58
CA ASN A 43 -4.19 2.71 9.18
C ASN A 43 -4.89 1.35 9.08
N GLY A 44 -4.79 0.66 7.94
CA GLY A 44 -5.39 -0.67 7.73
C GLY A 44 -5.13 -1.67 8.87
N PRO A 45 -3.88 -2.06 9.16
CA PRO A 45 -3.58 -2.99 10.26
C PRO A 45 -3.76 -2.38 11.66
N GLY A 46 -4.22 -1.13 11.76
CA GLY A 46 -4.42 -0.42 13.03
C GLY A 46 -3.13 0.08 13.68
N ALA A 47 -2.04 0.22 12.92
CA ALA A 47 -0.79 0.78 13.45
C ALA A 47 -0.95 2.26 13.77
N TYR A 48 -1.73 2.98 12.94
CA TYR A 48 -2.19 4.34 13.19
C TYR A 48 -3.71 4.41 13.00
N PRO A 49 -4.51 4.34 14.07
CA PRO A 49 -5.96 4.42 13.97
C PRO A 49 -6.39 5.80 13.43
N THR A 50 -7.64 5.90 12.97
CA THR A 50 -8.17 7.13 12.35
C THR A 50 -8.11 8.35 13.29
N GLU A 51 -8.11 8.13 14.60
CA GLU A 51 -7.91 9.20 15.61
C GLU A 51 -6.51 9.82 15.60
N ASP A 52 -5.51 9.08 15.11
CA ASP A 52 -4.10 9.47 15.05
C ASP A 52 -3.66 9.81 13.60
N TRP A 53 -4.60 10.12 12.71
CA TRP A 53 -4.34 10.36 11.28
C TRP A 53 -3.30 11.46 11.04
N ASP A 54 -3.44 12.61 11.70
CA ASP A 54 -2.53 13.75 11.50
C ASP A 54 -1.08 13.38 11.89
N GLU A 55 -0.90 12.55 12.92
CA GLU A 55 0.41 12.05 13.34
C GLU A 55 0.97 11.06 12.31
N ALA A 56 0.13 10.17 11.77
CA ALA A 56 0.54 9.20 10.75
C ALA A 56 1.06 9.90 9.49
N VAL A 57 0.37 10.95 9.03
CA VAL A 57 0.77 11.74 7.86
C VAL A 57 2.06 12.52 8.13
N GLU A 58 2.20 13.14 9.30
CA GLU A 58 3.44 13.84 9.70
C GLU A 58 4.64 12.89 9.66
N ILE A 59 4.52 11.71 10.27
CA ILE A 59 5.59 10.71 10.30
C ILE A 59 5.90 10.16 8.90
N ALA A 60 4.87 9.92 8.08
CA ALA A 60 5.05 9.48 6.70
C ALA A 60 5.84 10.50 5.86
N HIS A 61 5.58 11.79 6.05
CA HIS A 61 6.33 12.87 5.43
C HIS A 61 7.81 12.89 5.85
N GLU A 62 8.10 12.68 7.13
CA GLU A 62 9.46 12.75 7.66
C GLU A 62 10.31 11.53 7.26
N GLU A 63 9.73 10.32 7.31
CA GLU A 63 10.47 9.07 7.19
C GLU A 63 10.63 8.59 5.73
N HIS A 64 9.69 8.92 4.83
CA HIS A 64 9.63 8.27 3.50
C HIS A 64 9.79 9.14 2.23
N PRO A 65 10.40 10.33 2.22
CA PRO A 65 10.31 11.27 1.09
C PRO A 65 11.02 10.87 -0.22
N LYS A 66 11.79 9.77 -0.26
CA LYS A 66 12.60 9.42 -1.46
C LYS A 66 12.24 8.11 -2.14
N ARG A 67 11.47 7.24 -1.48
CA ARG A 67 11.26 5.85 -1.93
C ARG A 67 9.90 5.26 -1.49
N VAL A 68 8.84 6.08 -1.45
CA VAL A 68 7.50 5.62 -1.04
C VAL A 68 7.04 4.43 -1.89
N ALA A 69 7.16 4.53 -3.22
CA ALA A 69 6.73 3.43 -4.10
C ALA A 69 7.49 2.13 -3.81
N GLN A 70 8.81 2.16 -3.61
CA GLN A 70 9.56 0.93 -3.27
C GLN A 70 9.23 0.40 -1.87
N TYR A 71 8.93 1.29 -0.93
CA TYR A 71 8.52 0.93 0.42
C TYR A 71 7.18 0.21 0.40
N LEU A 72 6.13 0.82 -0.15
CA LEU A 72 4.78 0.25 -0.23
C LEU A 72 4.79 -1.06 -1.01
N LEU A 73 5.43 -1.08 -2.19
CA LEU A 73 5.47 -2.29 -3.02
C LEU A 73 6.36 -3.42 -2.46
N SER A 74 7.07 -3.17 -1.35
CA SER A 74 7.75 -4.24 -0.61
C SER A 74 6.84 -4.96 0.38
N GLN A 75 5.66 -4.40 0.67
CA GLN A 75 4.67 -4.97 1.58
C GLN A 75 3.86 -6.06 0.86
N PRO A 76 3.93 -7.33 1.32
CA PRO A 76 3.22 -8.43 0.66
C PRO A 76 1.70 -8.28 0.66
N LEU A 77 1.14 -7.57 1.65
CA LEU A 77 -0.29 -7.39 1.87
C LEU A 77 -0.76 -5.97 1.57
N LEU A 78 0.00 -5.20 0.78
CA LEU A 78 -0.30 -3.79 0.49
C LEU A 78 -1.75 -3.59 0.03
N ALA A 79 -2.26 -4.48 -0.83
CA ALA A 79 -3.62 -4.37 -1.35
C ALA A 79 -4.68 -4.49 -0.24
N ASP A 80 -4.53 -5.47 0.65
CA ASP A 80 -5.44 -5.68 1.79
C ASP A 80 -5.31 -4.53 2.81
N GLU A 81 -4.08 -4.09 3.09
CA GLU A 81 -3.79 -2.98 4.02
C GLU A 81 -4.41 -1.65 3.53
N LEU A 82 -4.35 -1.39 2.22
CA LEU A 82 -4.98 -0.20 1.61
C LEU A 82 -6.52 -0.28 1.64
N ASP A 83 -7.10 -1.44 1.34
CA ASP A 83 -8.56 -1.63 1.35
C ASP A 83 -9.14 -1.46 2.76
N GLU A 84 -8.48 -2.04 3.76
CA GLU A 84 -8.83 -1.88 5.18
C GLU A 84 -8.69 -0.42 5.62
N GLY A 85 -7.56 0.23 5.31
CA GLY A 85 -7.33 1.63 5.69
C GLY A 85 -8.30 2.60 5.04
N LEU A 86 -8.63 2.41 3.75
CA LEU A 86 -9.64 3.23 3.08
C LEU A 86 -11.03 3.02 3.70
N SER A 87 -11.37 1.78 4.06
CA SER A 87 -12.64 1.45 4.71
C SER A 87 -12.78 2.12 6.08
N GLU A 88 -11.72 2.12 6.90
CA GLU A 88 -11.68 2.81 8.20
C GLU A 88 -11.81 4.34 8.07
N LEU A 89 -11.36 4.91 6.94
CA LEU A 89 -11.57 6.32 6.59
C LEU A 89 -12.95 6.61 5.99
N GLY A 90 -13.78 5.58 5.80
CA GLY A 90 -15.13 5.71 5.24
C GLY A 90 -15.20 5.68 3.72
N PHE A 91 -14.13 5.25 3.05
CA PHE A 91 -14.08 5.04 1.60
C PHE A 91 -14.13 3.54 1.30
N SER A 92 -15.32 2.99 1.10
CA SER A 92 -15.45 1.58 0.67
C SER A 92 -15.46 1.47 -0.85
N CYS A 93 -14.79 0.45 -1.40
CA CYS A 93 -14.91 0.09 -2.82
C CYS A 93 -16.28 -0.51 -3.17
N GLU A 94 -17.13 -0.83 -2.17
CA GLU A 94 -18.46 -1.42 -2.34
C GLU A 94 -19.55 -0.40 -2.67
N ASP A 95 -19.29 0.90 -2.52
CA ASP A 95 -20.30 1.97 -2.76
C ASP A 95 -20.45 2.39 -4.24
N GLY A 96 -19.74 1.73 -5.16
CA GLY A 96 -19.71 2.08 -6.59
C GLY A 96 -20.56 1.15 -7.49
N GLU A 97 -21.89 1.23 -7.39
CA GLU A 97 -22.84 0.65 -8.37
C GLU A 97 -23.31 1.66 -9.43
#